data_AF-A0A6A4ZQ59-F1
#
_entry.id   AF-A0A6A4ZQ59-F1
#
_cell.length_a   1.000
_cell.length_b   1.000
_cell.length_c   1.000
_cell.angle_alpha   90.00
_cell.angle_beta   90.00
_cell.angle_gamma   90.00
#
_symmetry.space_group_name_H-M   'P 1'
#
loop_
_entity.id
_entity.type
_entity.pdbx_description
1 polymer ?
#
loop_
_entity_poly.entity_id
_entity_poly.type
_entity_poly.pdbx_seq_one_letter_code
_entity_poly.pdbx_strand_id
1 'polypeptide(L)'
;MNASTYDLLNAMSPGTRTTVNIGYDLTNATISSDSAECIGSGGAIKEIFTNKAGRTTIRGNETYKKMVFTVCVLGTGLSSTAIAGIVAGSVVVVLGLLAWYFWQKRKYNSGLSVGLLPEGANDEEKLDMRELTLYRLPETDIQVASVLGSGAFANVWLGTFQGKPVAVKKLHQNRVNTLQLQSFMDEIQLMSTFESPFIVKLIGAAWTRPMDLQCVMEYMDSGDLRDYLISHDHQTFGWDEKVVHIQRIAEGLVYLHSLNIIHRDLK
;
A
#
# COMPACT_ATOMS: atom_id res chain seq x y z
N MET A 1 -17.26 4.59 3.02
CA MET A 1 -16.93 3.65 1.93
C MET A 1 -17.18 4.34 0.58
N ASN A 2 -16.38 4.10 -0.46
CA ASN A 2 -16.65 4.67 -1.78
C ASN A 2 -17.73 3.86 -2.54
N ALA A 3 -18.24 4.39 -3.66
CA ALA A 3 -19.31 3.74 -4.42
C ALA A 3 -18.91 2.37 -5.02
N SER A 4 -17.68 2.23 -5.51
CA SER A 4 -17.22 0.97 -6.13
C SER A 4 -17.08 -0.17 -5.12
N THR A 5 -16.56 0.12 -3.92
CA THR A 5 -16.51 -0.86 -2.82
C THR A 5 -17.92 -1.22 -2.36
N TYR A 6 -18.86 -0.27 -2.31
CA TYR A 6 -20.27 -0.58 -2.02
C TYR A 6 -20.85 -1.55 -3.05
N ASP A 7 -20.64 -1.32 -4.35
CA ASP A 7 -21.20 -2.16 -5.41
C ASP A 7 -20.61 -3.58 -5.39
N LEU A 8 -19.30 -3.72 -5.17
CA LEU A 8 -18.62 -5.02 -5.01
C LEU A 8 -19.14 -5.77 -3.78
N LEU A 9 -19.26 -5.07 -2.64
CA LEU A 9 -19.79 -5.65 -1.42
C LEU A 9 -21.24 -6.12 -1.61
N ASN A 10 -22.07 -5.27 -2.23
CA ASN A 10 -23.46 -5.57 -2.53
C ASN A 10 -23.62 -6.68 -3.58
N ALA A 11 -22.61 -6.93 -4.42
CA ALA A 11 -22.61 -8.02 -5.41
C ALA A 11 -22.45 -9.43 -4.78
N MET A 12 -21.88 -9.55 -3.58
CA MET A 12 -21.66 -10.85 -2.91
C MET A 12 -22.95 -11.53 -2.43
N SER A 13 -23.14 -12.82 -2.72
CA SER A 13 -24.33 -13.59 -2.31
C SER A 13 -24.28 -14.02 -0.83
N PRO A 14 -25.42 -14.08 -0.12
CA PRO A 14 -25.47 -14.64 1.24
C PRO A 14 -25.20 -16.15 1.21
N GLY A 15 -24.42 -16.64 2.19
CA GLY A 15 -24.15 -18.07 2.34
C GLY A 15 -25.41 -18.86 2.70
N THR A 16 -25.55 -20.06 2.14
CA THR A 16 -26.54 -21.04 2.61
C THR A 16 -25.81 -22.17 3.31
N ARG A 17 -26.34 -22.62 4.46
CA ARG A 17 -25.69 -23.59 5.37
C ARG A 17 -25.54 -25.01 4.80
N THR A 18 -25.74 -25.19 3.49
CA THR A 18 -25.66 -26.47 2.80
C THR A 18 -24.40 -26.51 1.96
N THR A 19 -23.36 -27.06 2.59
CA THR A 19 -22.15 -27.69 2.04
C THR A 19 -21.14 -26.85 1.25
N VAL A 20 -21.40 -25.60 0.89
CA VAL A 20 -20.35 -24.67 0.45
C VAL A 20 -20.62 -23.26 0.99
N ASN A 21 -19.82 -22.82 1.96
CA ASN A 21 -19.90 -21.45 2.48
C ASN A 21 -19.27 -20.48 1.46
N ILE A 22 -20.05 -20.10 0.45
CA ILE A 22 -19.68 -19.07 -0.54
C ILE A 22 -20.30 -17.71 -0.15
N GLY A 23 -20.27 -17.35 1.14
CA GLY A 23 -20.85 -16.10 1.62
C GLY A 23 -20.77 -15.88 3.14
N TYR A 24 -21.25 -14.72 3.60
CA TYR A 24 -21.20 -14.30 5.00
C TYR A 24 -22.23 -15.04 5.86
N ASP A 25 -21.80 -15.58 7.02
CA ASP A 25 -22.65 -16.04 8.11
C ASP A 25 -22.25 -15.25 9.37
N LEU A 26 -22.94 -14.13 9.61
CA LEU A 26 -22.71 -13.28 10.78
C LEU A 26 -23.98 -13.26 11.63
N THR A 27 -23.99 -14.09 12.67
CA THR A 27 -24.95 -13.96 13.76
C THR A 27 -24.44 -12.89 14.74
N ASN A 28 -25.26 -11.90 15.08
CA ASN A 28 -24.99 -10.84 16.08
C ASN A 28 -23.91 -9.79 15.74
N ALA A 29 -23.70 -9.42 14.48
CA ALA A 29 -22.89 -8.24 14.14
C ALA A 29 -23.77 -6.98 13.98
N THR A 30 -23.42 -5.88 14.65
CA THR A 30 -23.96 -4.54 14.40
C THR A 30 -22.88 -3.68 13.77
N ILE A 31 -23.07 -3.29 12.50
CA ILE A 31 -22.27 -2.24 11.85
C ILE A 31 -23.22 -1.06 11.71
N SER A 32 -23.16 -0.14 12.67
CA SER A 32 -23.87 1.14 12.59
C SER A 32 -22.88 2.21 12.19
N SER A 33 -23.00 2.74 10.98
CA SER A 33 -22.38 4.03 10.65
C SER A 33 -23.29 5.13 11.21
N ASP A 34 -22.74 6.04 12.02
CA ASP A 34 -23.48 7.21 12.50
C ASP A 34 -24.06 7.99 11.31
N SER A 35 -25.38 8.10 11.28
CA SER A 35 -26.09 8.77 10.20
C SER A 35 -25.75 10.27 10.11
N ALA A 36 -25.48 10.92 11.24
CA ALA A 36 -25.14 12.34 11.27
C ALA A 36 -23.74 12.59 10.70
N GLU A 37 -22.77 11.75 11.06
CA GLU A 37 -21.39 11.83 10.58
C GLU A 37 -21.29 11.53 9.07
N CYS A 38 -22.06 10.54 8.59
CA CYS A 38 -22.12 10.19 7.18
C CYS A 38 -22.65 11.34 6.32
N ILE A 39 -23.77 11.93 6.73
CA ILE A 39 -24.40 13.05 6.02
C ILE A 39 -23.48 14.28 6.08
N GLY A 40 -22.86 14.54 7.23
CA GLY A 40 -21.88 15.63 7.41
C GLY A 40 -20.66 15.50 6.48
N SER A 41 -20.31 14.28 6.10
CA SER A 41 -19.21 13.99 5.16
C SER A 41 -19.64 13.96 3.68
N GLY A 42 -20.87 14.40 3.35
CA GLY A 42 -21.41 14.33 1.99
C GLY A 42 -21.73 12.91 1.51
N GLY A 43 -21.87 11.97 2.44
CA GLY A 43 -22.22 10.58 2.17
C GLY A 43 -23.72 10.33 2.18
N ALA A 44 -24.11 9.21 1.57
CA ALA A 44 -25.46 8.68 1.63
C ALA A 44 -25.46 7.33 2.37
N ILE A 45 -26.34 7.18 3.36
CA ILE A 45 -26.57 5.90 4.01
C ILE A 45 -27.30 4.99 3.01
N LYS A 46 -26.71 3.82 2.73
CA LYS A 46 -27.29 2.79 1.88
C LYS A 46 -27.35 1.44 2.60
N GLU A 47 -28.42 0.71 2.38
CA GLU A 47 -28.55 -0.67 2.85
C GLU A 47 -27.78 -1.62 1.93
N ILE A 48 -27.09 -2.61 2.50
CA ILE A 48 -26.41 -3.65 1.72
C ILE A 48 -27.36 -4.83 1.51
N PHE A 49 -27.33 -5.41 0.31
CA PHE A 49 -28.06 -6.62 -0.11
C PHE A 49 -29.57 -6.43 -0.27
N THR A 50 -30.04 -5.21 -0.53
CA THR A 50 -31.45 -4.79 -0.59
C THR A 50 -32.36 -5.74 -1.38
N ASN A 51 -31.85 -6.30 -2.48
CA ASN A 51 -32.61 -7.09 -3.46
C ASN A 51 -32.33 -8.61 -3.41
N LYS A 52 -31.73 -9.14 -2.33
CA LYS A 52 -31.32 -10.56 -2.28
C LYS A 52 -32.33 -11.47 -1.58
N ALA A 53 -32.53 -12.66 -2.15
CA ALA A 53 -33.42 -13.70 -1.61
C ALA A 53 -32.90 -14.28 -0.27
N GLY A 54 -33.79 -14.84 0.56
CA GLY A 54 -33.42 -15.47 1.84
C GLY A 54 -33.37 -14.53 3.05
N ARG A 55 -33.98 -13.35 2.95
CA ARG A 55 -34.10 -12.33 4.02
C ARG A 55 -35.13 -12.65 5.08
N THR A 56 -36.04 -13.56 4.78
CA THR A 56 -37.01 -14.09 5.74
C THR A 56 -36.76 -15.57 5.90
N THR A 57 -36.71 -16.05 7.14
CA THR A 57 -36.78 -17.47 7.44
C THR A 57 -38.07 -17.73 8.20
N ILE A 58 -38.75 -18.81 7.83
CA ILE A 58 -39.99 -19.23 8.47
C ILE A 58 -39.62 -20.37 9.41
N ARG A 59 -39.91 -20.22 10.70
CA ARG A 59 -39.73 -21.28 11.70
C ARG A 59 -41.05 -21.47 12.43
N GLY A 60 -41.76 -22.55 12.10
CA GLY A 60 -43.15 -22.74 12.55
C GLY A 60 -44.07 -21.70 11.90
N ASN A 61 -44.90 -21.03 12.70
CA ASN A 61 -45.82 -19.97 12.23
C ASN A 61 -45.21 -18.55 12.30
N GLU A 62 -43.95 -18.43 12.71
CA GLU A 62 -43.29 -17.14 12.86
C GLU A 62 -42.33 -16.87 11.70
N THR A 63 -42.42 -15.65 11.17
CA THR A 63 -41.54 -15.14 10.12
C THR A 63 -40.46 -14.28 10.75
N TYR A 64 -39.21 -14.70 10.65
CA TYR A 64 -38.05 -13.96 11.16
C TYR A 64 -37.36 -13.24 10.01
N LYS A 65 -37.20 -11.91 10.10
CA LYS A 65 -36.36 -11.13 9.18
C LYS A 65 -34.90 -11.21 9.63
N LYS A 66 -34.00 -11.58 8.72
CA LYS A 66 -32.55 -11.50 8.96
C LYS A 66 -32.11 -10.04 9.13
N MET A 67 -31.02 -9.82 9.86
CA MET A 67 -30.50 -8.48 10.16
C MET A 67 -30.15 -7.70 8.88
N VAL A 68 -30.38 -6.39 8.94
CA VAL A 68 -30.14 -5.43 7.85
C VAL A 68 -28.88 -4.63 8.20
N PHE A 69 -27.98 -4.48 7.23
CA PHE A 69 -26.76 -3.70 7.39
C PHE A 69 -26.86 -2.42 6.56
N THR A 70 -26.56 -1.28 7.19
CA THR A 70 -26.46 0.01 6.51
C THR A 70 -25.02 0.50 6.57
N VAL A 71 -24.59 1.16 5.49
CA VAL A 71 -23.24 1.70 5.35
C VAL A 71 -23.28 3.09 4.74
N CYS A 72 -22.33 3.93 5.16
CA CYS A 72 -22.12 5.23 4.56
C CYS A 72 -21.34 5.13 3.24
N VAL A 73 -21.96 5.56 2.14
CA VAL A 73 -21.36 5.61 0.80
C VAL A 73 -21.07 7.06 0.43
N LEU A 74 -19.80 7.40 0.31
CA LEU A 74 -19.33 8.71 -0.13
C LEU A 74 -19.44 8.77 -1.66
N GLY A 75 -20.26 9.70 -2.18
CA GLY A 75 -20.45 9.87 -3.61
C GLY A 75 -19.27 10.62 -4.25
N THR A 76 -18.65 10.05 -5.27
CA THR A 76 -17.62 10.72 -6.10
C THR A 76 -18.24 11.55 -7.23
N GLY A 77 -19.36 12.22 -6.97
CA GLY A 77 -20.08 13.00 -7.98
C GLY A 77 -19.88 14.50 -7.80
N LEU A 78 -18.94 15.09 -8.53
CA LEU A 78 -18.92 16.55 -8.74
C LEU A 78 -20.16 16.93 -9.58
N SER A 79 -20.91 17.95 -9.16
CA SER A 79 -22.07 18.43 -9.91
C SER A 79 -21.68 18.85 -11.34
N SER A 80 -22.61 18.78 -12.30
CA SER A 80 -22.34 19.22 -13.69
C SER A 80 -21.82 20.67 -13.76
N THR A 81 -22.19 21.51 -12.80
CA THR A 81 -21.67 22.88 -12.63
C THR A 81 -20.22 22.90 -12.12
N ALA A 82 -19.83 21.96 -11.26
CA ALA A 82 -18.45 21.80 -10.80
C ALA A 82 -17.54 21.22 -11.90
N ILE A 83 -18.07 20.33 -12.76
CA ILE A 83 -17.32 19.78 -13.91
C ILE A 83 -16.99 20.89 -14.92
N ALA A 84 -17.95 21.77 -15.25
CA ALA A 84 -17.70 22.90 -16.14
C ALA A 84 -16.63 23.87 -15.58
N GLY A 85 -16.63 24.11 -14.25
CA GLY A 85 -15.61 24.91 -13.58
C GLY A 85 -14.21 24.29 -13.60
N ILE A 86 -14.10 22.97 -13.40
CA ILE A 86 -12.81 22.25 -13.43
C ILE A 86 -12.23 22.21 -14.85
N VAL A 87 -13.06 22.04 -15.87
CA VAL A 87 -12.61 22.04 -17.27
C VAL A 87 -12.09 23.43 -17.67
N ALA A 88 -12.81 24.50 -17.32
CA ALA A 88 -12.34 25.87 -17.59
C ALA A 88 -11.04 26.20 -16.83
N GLY A 89 -10.93 25.82 -15.56
CA GLY A 89 -9.74 26.04 -14.75
C GLY A 89 -8.51 25.25 -15.25
N SER A 90 -8.71 23.99 -15.66
CA SER A 90 -7.61 23.13 -16.14
C SER A 90 -7.01 23.62 -17.46
N VAL A 91 -7.82 24.19 -18.38
CA VAL A 91 -7.30 24.79 -19.62
C VAL A 91 -6.40 25.99 -19.33
N VAL A 92 -6.77 26.85 -18.37
CA VAL A 92 -5.95 28.02 -17.99
C VAL A 92 -4.63 27.58 -17.34
N VAL A 93 -4.66 26.57 -16.48
CA VAL A 93 -3.43 26.02 -15.85
C VAL A 93 -2.53 25.35 -16.88
N VAL A 94 -3.08 24.58 -17.82
CA VAL A 94 -2.30 23.94 -18.90
C VAL A 94 -1.69 24.99 -19.83
N LEU A 95 -2.44 26.03 -20.21
CA LEU A 95 -1.89 27.13 -21.00
C LEU A 95 -0.82 27.92 -20.24
N GLY A 96 -0.99 28.11 -18.93
CA GLY A 96 0.02 28.71 -18.06
C GLY A 96 1.29 27.87 -17.95
N LEU A 97 1.17 26.55 -17.79
CA LEU A 97 2.29 25.61 -17.75
C LEU A 97 3.00 25.48 -19.10
N LEU A 98 2.27 25.50 -20.21
CA LEU A 98 2.84 25.53 -21.55
C LEU A 98 3.58 26.85 -21.81
N ALA A 99 2.97 27.98 -21.46
CA ALA A 99 3.62 29.29 -21.55
C ALA A 99 4.89 29.35 -20.68
N TRP A 100 4.83 28.83 -19.45
CA TRP A 100 5.99 28.71 -18.56
C TRP A 100 7.06 27.78 -19.15
N TYR A 101 6.68 26.61 -19.68
CA TYR A 101 7.59 25.68 -20.34
C TYR A 101 8.28 26.32 -21.56
N PHE A 102 7.52 27.02 -22.42
CA PHE A 102 8.10 27.74 -23.56
C PHE A 102 8.97 28.92 -23.12
N TRP A 103 8.62 29.61 -22.04
CA TRP A 103 9.44 30.69 -21.46
C TRP A 103 10.74 30.16 -20.87
N GLN A 104 10.69 29.03 -20.17
CA GLN A 104 11.84 28.32 -19.62
C GLN A 104 12.76 27.79 -20.73
N LYS A 105 12.16 27.23 -21.80
CA LYS A 105 12.88 26.78 -23.00
C LYS A 105 13.53 27.94 -23.75
N ARG A 106 12.91 29.12 -23.80
CA ARG A 106 13.51 30.34 -24.37
C ARG A 106 14.71 30.82 -23.54
N LYS A 107 14.62 30.76 -22.21
CA LYS A 107 15.73 31.10 -21.29
C LYS A 107 16.89 30.09 -21.37
N TYR A 108 16.59 28.81 -21.65
CA TYR A 108 17.58 27.76 -21.88
C TYR A 108 18.30 27.90 -23.24
N ASN A 109 17.58 28.28 -24.31
CA ASN A 109 18.19 28.45 -25.63
C ASN A 109 18.96 29.78 -25.83
N SER A 110 18.82 30.76 -24.94
CA SER A 110 19.57 32.02 -25.01
C SER A 110 20.81 32.08 -24.10
N GLY A 111 21.30 30.92 -23.62
CA GLY A 111 22.50 30.86 -22.78
C GLY A 111 23.33 29.60 -23.03
N LEU A 112 23.96 29.49 -24.21
CA LEU A 112 25.09 28.59 -24.39
C LEU A 112 26.32 29.20 -23.71
N SER A 113 26.47 28.92 -22.43
CA SER A 113 27.77 28.90 -21.77
C SER A 113 27.92 27.51 -21.19
N VAL A 114 28.85 26.75 -21.76
CA VAL A 114 29.39 25.52 -21.18
C VAL A 114 29.89 25.87 -19.78
N GLY A 115 29.09 25.57 -18.77
CA GLY A 115 29.46 25.61 -17.37
C GLY A 115 29.43 24.19 -16.85
N LEU A 116 30.59 23.68 -16.45
CA LEU A 116 30.71 22.44 -15.68
C LEU A 116 29.67 22.43 -14.56
N LEU A 117 28.94 21.32 -14.44
CA LEU A 117 28.09 21.06 -13.28
C LEU A 117 28.98 21.06 -12.01
N PRO A 118 28.62 21.80 -10.96
CA PRO A 118 29.31 21.65 -9.68
C PRO A 118 28.92 20.30 -9.07
N GLU A 119 29.94 19.55 -8.63
CA GLU A 119 29.79 18.33 -7.84
C GLU A 119 28.87 18.56 -6.63
N GLY A 120 27.83 17.75 -6.51
CA GLY A 120 26.89 17.71 -5.39
C GLY A 120 27.45 17.09 -4.10
N ALA A 121 28.77 17.18 -3.88
CA ALA A 121 29.46 16.51 -2.79
C ALA A 121 29.10 17.06 -1.39
N ASN A 122 28.61 18.29 -1.29
CA ASN A 122 28.54 19.01 -0.01
C ASN A 122 27.31 18.67 0.86
N ASP A 123 26.22 18.16 0.30
CA ASP A 123 25.00 17.83 1.08
C ASP A 123 24.98 16.37 1.56
N GLU A 124 25.70 15.47 0.88
CA GLU A 124 25.81 14.05 1.24
C GLU A 124 26.69 13.82 2.48
N GLU A 125 27.72 14.64 2.66
CA GLU A 125 28.68 14.53 3.78
C GLU A 125 28.03 14.84 5.14
N LYS A 126 26.82 15.42 5.14
CA LYS A 126 26.06 15.75 6.35
C LYS A 126 25.19 14.58 6.86
N LEU A 127 25.02 13.51 6.09
CA LEU A 127 24.20 12.37 6.50
C LEU A 127 24.96 11.46 7.47
N ASP A 128 24.37 11.22 8.64
CA ASP A 128 24.98 10.43 9.70
C ASP A 128 24.63 8.94 9.57
N MET A 129 25.51 8.18 8.93
CA MET A 129 25.33 6.73 8.74
C MET A 129 25.68 5.88 9.97
N ARG A 130 26.06 6.49 11.11
CA ARG A 130 26.56 5.75 12.29
C ARG A 130 25.54 4.77 12.84
N GLU A 131 24.26 5.15 12.83
CA GLU A 131 23.18 4.31 13.38
C GLU A 131 22.99 3.00 12.60
N LEU A 132 23.33 2.98 11.31
CA LEU A 132 23.26 1.79 10.47
C LEU A 132 24.52 0.91 10.56
N THR A 133 25.59 1.38 11.20
CA THR A 133 26.88 0.67 11.26
C THR A 133 26.76 -0.67 11.97
N LEU A 134 25.86 -0.78 12.95
CA LEU A 134 25.58 -2.03 13.67
C LEU A 134 25.01 -3.14 12.77
N TYR A 135 24.40 -2.76 11.64
CA TYR A 135 23.76 -3.67 10.69
C TYR A 135 24.52 -3.75 9.36
N ARG A 136 25.76 -3.25 9.32
CA ARG A 136 26.53 -3.14 8.08
C ARG A 136 26.98 -4.51 7.58
N LEU A 137 26.63 -4.81 6.34
CA LEU A 137 27.08 -5.97 5.59
C LEU A 137 28.19 -5.55 4.60
N PRO A 138 29.19 -6.41 4.34
CA PRO A 138 30.13 -6.18 3.26
C PRO A 138 29.39 -6.19 1.91
N GLU A 139 29.50 -5.11 1.14
CA GLU A 139 28.81 -5.00 -0.15
C GLU A 139 29.25 -6.11 -1.13
N THR A 140 30.51 -6.56 -1.03
CA THR A 140 31.08 -7.67 -1.82
C THR A 140 30.37 -9.01 -1.60
N ASP A 141 29.67 -9.16 -0.47
CA ASP A 141 28.99 -10.41 -0.12
C ASP A 141 27.55 -10.45 -0.65
N ILE A 142 27.06 -9.35 -1.21
CA ILE A 142 25.70 -9.21 -1.74
C ILE A 142 25.76 -9.28 -3.26
N GLN A 143 25.20 -10.35 -3.81
CA GLN A 143 25.07 -10.52 -5.25
C GLN A 143 23.66 -10.16 -5.67
N VAL A 144 23.50 -9.08 -6.44
CA VAL A 144 22.20 -8.62 -6.92
C VAL A 144 21.92 -9.23 -8.30
N ALA A 145 20.72 -9.78 -8.49
CA ALA A 145 20.30 -10.48 -9.69
C ALA A 145 19.18 -9.69 -10.41
N SER A 146 17.95 -10.19 -10.40
CA SER A 146 16.80 -9.63 -11.12
C SER A 146 15.98 -8.66 -10.27
N VAL A 147 15.18 -7.80 -10.91
CA VAL A 147 14.20 -6.96 -10.20
C VAL A 147 12.99 -7.81 -9.81
N LEU A 148 12.60 -7.77 -8.53
CA LEU A 148 11.36 -8.37 -8.01
C LEU A 148 10.18 -7.40 -8.11
N GLY A 149 10.43 -6.12 -7.87
CA GLY A 149 9.40 -5.09 -7.91
C GLY A 149 9.97 -3.68 -8.04
N SER A 150 9.18 -2.77 -8.59
CA SER A 150 9.53 -1.36 -8.75
C SER A 150 8.43 -0.48 -8.16
N GLY A 151 8.82 0.38 -7.20
CA GLY A 151 7.96 1.39 -6.60
C GLY A 151 8.27 2.79 -7.10
N ALA A 152 7.61 3.79 -6.51
CA ALA A 152 7.79 5.19 -6.90
C ALA A 152 9.22 5.73 -6.69
N PHE A 153 9.93 5.21 -5.67
CA PHE A 153 11.23 5.73 -5.23
C PHE A 153 12.33 4.66 -5.13
N ALA A 154 11.97 3.38 -5.22
CA ALA A 154 12.88 2.28 -4.98
C ALA A 154 12.58 1.08 -5.88
N ASN A 155 13.60 0.28 -6.16
CA ASN A 155 13.47 -1.06 -6.72
C ASN A 155 13.82 -2.07 -5.64
N VAL A 156 13.09 -3.18 -5.63
CA VAL A 156 13.42 -4.37 -4.85
C VAL A 156 13.99 -5.39 -5.82
N TRP A 157 15.19 -5.88 -5.52
CA TRP A 157 15.91 -6.85 -6.32
C TRP A 157 15.98 -8.18 -5.60
N LEU A 158 15.96 -9.28 -6.34
CA LEU A 158 16.41 -10.55 -5.86
C LEU A 158 17.93 -10.50 -5.75
N GLY A 159 18.46 -11.01 -4.66
CA GLY A 159 19.89 -11.16 -4.47
C GLY A 159 20.23 -12.44 -3.71
N THR A 160 21.53 -12.63 -3.50
CA THR A 160 22.07 -13.70 -2.66
C THR A 160 23.05 -13.10 -1.66
N PHE A 161 22.93 -13.51 -0.40
CA PHE A 161 23.86 -13.18 0.67
C PHE A 161 24.21 -14.46 1.43
N GLN A 162 25.51 -14.77 1.55
CA GLN A 162 25.99 -15.99 2.20
C GLN A 162 25.31 -17.29 1.66
N GLY A 163 25.06 -17.33 0.35
CA GLY A 163 24.41 -18.47 -0.31
C GLY A 163 22.90 -18.59 -0.08
N LYS A 164 22.27 -17.64 0.62
CA LYS A 164 20.81 -17.59 0.83
C LYS A 164 20.16 -16.51 -0.02
N PRO A 165 18.95 -16.75 -0.57
CA PRO A 165 18.22 -15.73 -1.31
C PRO A 165 17.79 -14.60 -0.36
N VAL A 166 17.91 -13.36 -0.83
CA VAL A 166 17.55 -12.14 -0.11
C VAL A 166 16.83 -11.15 -1.02
N ALA A 167 16.03 -10.27 -0.43
CA ALA A 167 15.47 -9.11 -1.13
C ALA A 167 16.34 -7.87 -0.85
N VAL A 168 16.76 -7.16 -1.89
CA VAL A 168 17.63 -6.00 -1.80
C VAL A 168 16.88 -4.76 -2.30
N LYS A 169 16.44 -3.90 -1.39
CA LYS A 169 15.77 -2.64 -1.72
C LYS A 169 16.81 -1.55 -1.93
N LYS A 170 16.75 -0.87 -3.08
CA LYS A 170 17.63 0.23 -3.48
C LYS A 170 16.81 1.42 -3.97
N LEU A 171 17.17 2.63 -3.56
CA LEU A 171 16.55 3.84 -4.09
C LEU A 171 16.93 4.08 -5.56
N HIS A 172 16.08 4.77 -6.30
CA HIS A 172 16.38 5.15 -7.69
C HIS A 172 17.43 6.27 -7.72
N GLN A 173 18.69 5.96 -8.04
CA GLN A 173 19.81 6.92 -8.01
C GLN A 173 19.51 8.28 -8.67
N ASN A 174 18.74 8.30 -9.76
CA ASN A 174 18.41 9.53 -10.50
C ASN A 174 17.29 10.37 -9.87
N ARG A 175 16.71 9.92 -8.74
CA ARG A 175 15.55 10.54 -8.08
C ARG A 175 15.72 10.69 -6.57
N VAL A 176 16.93 10.49 -6.05
CA VAL A 176 17.23 10.56 -4.61
C VAL A 176 17.76 11.95 -4.27
N ASN A 177 17.12 12.57 -3.28
CA ASN A 177 17.62 13.68 -2.50
C ASN A 177 17.90 13.21 -1.06
N THR A 178 18.53 14.09 -0.27
CA THR A 178 18.90 13.81 1.12
C THR A 178 17.70 13.47 2.01
N LEU A 179 16.52 14.02 1.76
CA LEU A 179 15.29 13.71 2.52
C LEU A 179 14.81 12.28 2.28
N GLN A 180 14.84 11.81 1.03
CA GLN A 180 14.45 10.45 0.68
C GLN A 180 15.46 9.43 1.21
N LEU A 181 16.74 9.78 1.18
CA LEU A 181 17.79 8.96 1.76
C LEU A 181 17.66 8.85 3.28
N GLN A 182 17.42 9.97 3.98
CA GLN A 182 17.15 9.96 5.42
C GLN A 182 15.90 9.11 5.75
N SER A 183 14.80 9.30 5.01
CA SER A 183 13.58 8.51 5.22
C SER A 183 13.83 7.01 5.03
N PHE A 184 14.73 6.65 4.12
CA PHE A 184 15.11 5.26 3.89
C PHE A 184 16.02 4.71 5.01
N MET A 185 16.92 5.53 5.55
CA MET A 185 17.70 5.18 6.75
C MET A 185 16.79 4.95 7.96
N ASP A 186 15.82 5.85 8.18
CA ASP A 186 14.82 5.74 9.24
C ASP A 186 13.98 4.44 9.09
N GLU A 187 13.62 4.07 7.85
CA GLU A 187 12.93 2.82 7.55
C GLU A 187 13.78 1.59 7.93
N ILE A 188 15.06 1.57 7.55
CA ILE A 188 15.98 0.47 7.91
C ILE A 188 16.13 0.39 9.44
N GLN A 189 16.32 1.52 10.11
CA GLN A 189 16.45 1.59 11.55
C GLN A 189 15.19 1.09 12.25
N LEU A 190 14.01 1.50 11.79
CA LEU A 190 12.73 1.02 12.32
C LEU A 190 12.62 -0.50 12.15
N MET A 191 12.89 -1.01 10.95
CA MET A 191 12.87 -2.45 10.67
C MET A 191 13.85 -3.24 11.54
N SER A 192 15.00 -2.64 11.89
CA SER A 192 16.00 -3.29 12.75
C SER A 192 15.51 -3.56 14.17
N THR A 193 14.44 -2.89 14.61
CA THR A 193 13.83 -3.09 15.92
C THR A 193 12.85 -4.27 15.96
N PHE A 194 12.50 -4.84 14.82
CA PHE A 194 11.48 -5.89 14.72
C PHE A 194 12.07 -7.28 14.93
N GLU A 195 11.40 -8.02 15.80
CA GLU A 195 11.64 -9.43 16.11
C GLU A 195 10.29 -10.14 16.17
N SER A 196 9.78 -10.50 15.00
CA SER A 196 8.50 -11.19 14.84
C SER A 196 8.53 -12.11 13.61
N PRO A 197 7.97 -13.33 13.68
CA PRO A 197 7.87 -14.22 12.52
C PRO A 197 6.81 -13.76 11.49
N PHE A 198 6.04 -12.71 11.78
CA PHE A 198 4.97 -12.19 10.91
C PHE A 198 5.31 -10.82 10.31
N ILE A 199 6.56 -10.40 10.41
CA ILE A 199 7.08 -9.17 9.84
C ILE A 199 8.38 -9.50 9.12
N VAL A 200 8.54 -8.97 7.91
CA VAL A 200 9.74 -9.17 7.10
C VAL A 200 10.98 -8.76 7.89
N LYS A 201 11.89 -9.70 8.06
CA LYS A 201 13.12 -9.53 8.81
C LYS A 201 14.16 -8.73 8.03
N LEU A 202 14.73 -7.73 8.70
CA LEU A 202 15.96 -7.09 8.27
C LEU A 202 17.14 -8.05 8.46
N ILE A 203 17.92 -8.27 7.41
CA ILE A 203 19.19 -8.99 7.46
C ILE A 203 20.34 -8.00 7.71
N GLY A 204 20.30 -6.84 7.06
CA GLY A 204 21.25 -5.77 7.29
C GLY A 204 21.19 -4.69 6.22
N ALA A 205 22.21 -3.84 6.17
CA ALA A 205 22.34 -2.77 5.20
C ALA A 205 23.76 -2.73 4.61
N ALA A 206 23.89 -2.36 3.34
CA ALA A 206 25.18 -2.22 2.68
C ALA A 206 25.27 -0.92 1.89
N TRP A 207 26.46 -0.31 1.87
CA TRP A 207 26.72 0.91 1.13
C TRP A 207 28.23 1.15 0.97
N THR A 208 28.62 1.71 -0.17
CA THR A 208 29.92 2.35 -0.37
C THR A 208 29.84 3.86 -0.09
N ARG A 209 28.85 4.54 -0.67
CA ARG A 209 28.48 5.93 -0.36
C ARG A 209 27.03 5.98 0.13
N PRO A 210 26.57 7.04 0.82
CA PRO A 210 25.18 7.14 1.28
C PRO A 210 24.15 6.90 0.17
N MET A 211 24.39 7.42 -1.04
CA MET A 211 23.51 7.22 -2.21
C MET A 211 23.43 5.77 -2.71
N ASP A 212 24.40 4.94 -2.35
CA ASP A 212 24.46 3.53 -2.72
C ASP A 212 23.81 2.62 -1.66
N LEU A 213 23.09 3.20 -0.68
CA LEU A 213 22.44 2.46 0.42
C LEU A 213 21.48 1.38 -0.09
N GLN A 214 21.67 0.18 0.46
CA GLN A 214 20.90 -1.02 0.18
C GLN A 214 20.34 -1.56 1.48
N CYS A 215 19.03 -1.80 1.53
CA CYS A 215 18.38 -2.54 2.61
C CYS A 215 18.28 -4.01 2.20
N VAL A 216 18.84 -4.91 2.99
CA VAL A 216 18.86 -6.35 2.74
C VAL A 216 17.89 -7.02 3.70
N MET A 217 16.90 -7.70 3.14
CA MET A 217 15.78 -8.32 3.86
C MET A 217 15.68 -9.80 3.48
N GLU A 218 14.95 -10.57 4.28
CA GLU A 218 14.59 -11.92 3.86
C GLU A 218 13.78 -11.91 2.55
N TYR A 219 13.96 -12.97 1.76
CA TYR A 219 13.25 -13.15 0.50
C TYR A 219 11.96 -13.92 0.73
N MET A 220 10.84 -13.36 0.27
CA MET A 220 9.52 -14.01 0.27
C MET A 220 9.33 -14.75 -1.06
N ASP A 221 9.58 -16.06 -1.06
CA ASP A 221 9.61 -16.91 -2.26
C ASP A 221 8.26 -17.05 -2.99
N SER A 222 7.17 -16.79 -2.29
CA SER A 222 5.80 -16.85 -2.81
C SER A 222 5.26 -15.49 -3.28
N GLY A 223 6.11 -14.44 -3.29
CA GLY A 223 5.72 -13.10 -3.71
C GLY A 223 4.78 -12.41 -2.73
N ASP A 224 4.02 -11.42 -3.21
CA ASP A 224 3.01 -10.73 -2.41
C ASP A 224 1.64 -11.43 -2.44
N LEU A 225 0.85 -11.20 -1.39
CA LEU A 225 -0.42 -11.88 -1.20
C LEU A 225 -1.46 -11.54 -2.28
N ARG A 226 -1.39 -10.35 -2.89
CA ARG A 226 -2.33 -9.96 -3.95
C ARG A 226 -2.10 -10.81 -5.18
N ASP A 227 -0.85 -10.90 -5.65
CA ASP A 227 -0.51 -11.69 -6.81
C ASP A 227 -0.66 -13.20 -6.53
N TYR A 228 -0.40 -13.62 -5.29
CA TYR A 228 -0.69 -14.99 -4.84
C TYR A 228 -2.19 -15.32 -4.93
N LEU A 229 -3.07 -14.42 -4.47
CA LEU A 229 -4.52 -14.59 -4.56
C LEU A 229 -5.06 -14.58 -5.99
N ILE A 230 -4.42 -13.83 -6.90
CA ILE A 230 -4.80 -13.78 -8.32
C ILE A 230 -4.40 -15.07 -9.05
N SER A 231 -3.25 -15.64 -8.68
CA SER A 231 -2.69 -16.84 -9.33
C SER A 231 -3.25 -18.17 -8.80
N HIS A 232 -3.91 -18.16 -7.64
CA HIS A 232 -4.47 -19.37 -7.02
C HIS A 232 -6.00 -19.31 -6.92
N ASP A 233 -6.65 -20.39 -7.34
CA ASP A 233 -8.10 -20.53 -7.25
C ASP A 233 -8.55 -21.00 -5.86
N HIS A 234 -9.86 -21.09 -5.65
CA HIS A 234 -10.43 -21.54 -4.38
C HIS A 234 -10.16 -23.02 -4.05
N GLN A 235 -9.72 -23.82 -5.02
CA GLN A 235 -9.40 -25.23 -4.80
C GLN A 235 -7.97 -25.39 -4.28
N THR A 236 -7.05 -24.55 -4.77
CA THR A 236 -5.63 -24.53 -4.40
C THR A 236 -5.34 -23.63 -3.20
N PHE A 237 -6.14 -22.58 -2.98
CA PHE A 237 -6.06 -21.70 -1.81
C PHE A 237 -7.44 -21.50 -1.18
N GLY A 238 -7.80 -22.47 -0.34
CA GLY A 238 -9.11 -22.61 0.30
C GLY A 238 -9.37 -21.60 1.41
N TRP A 239 -10.60 -21.60 1.94
CA TRP A 239 -10.96 -20.68 3.04
C TRP A 239 -10.19 -20.97 4.32
N ASP A 240 -9.95 -22.24 4.63
CA ASP A 240 -9.23 -22.62 5.84
C ASP A 240 -7.79 -22.06 5.84
N GLU A 241 -7.11 -22.12 4.69
CA GLU A 241 -5.79 -21.51 4.52
C GLU A 241 -5.84 -19.98 4.59
N LYS A 242 -6.86 -19.35 3.99
CA LYS A 242 -7.08 -17.90 4.08
C LYS A 242 -7.25 -17.43 5.52
N VAL A 243 -8.00 -18.18 6.34
CA VAL A 243 -8.19 -17.88 7.77
C VAL A 243 -6.86 -17.93 8.51
N VAL A 244 -6.02 -18.92 8.22
CA VAL A 244 -4.66 -18.99 8.80
C VAL A 244 -3.87 -17.73 8.43
N HIS A 245 -3.84 -17.32 7.16
CA HIS A 245 -3.10 -16.12 6.74
C HIS A 245 -3.64 -14.82 7.35
N ILE A 246 -4.97 -14.69 7.45
CA ILE A 246 -5.62 -13.56 8.15
C ILE A 246 -5.15 -13.51 9.60
N GLN A 247 -5.09 -14.65 10.28
CA GLN A 247 -4.58 -14.72 11.65
C GLN A 247 -3.12 -14.26 11.71
N ARG A 248 -2.24 -14.68 10.78
CA ARG A 248 -0.84 -14.25 10.74
C ARG A 248 -0.67 -12.75 10.51
N ILE A 249 -1.48 -12.17 9.61
CA ILE A 249 -1.51 -10.72 9.39
C ILE A 249 -1.94 -10.00 10.67
N ALA A 250 -2.98 -10.49 11.35
CA ALA A 250 -3.44 -9.93 12.62
C ALA A 250 -2.36 -10.03 13.71
N GLU A 251 -1.66 -11.15 13.83
CA GLU A 251 -0.54 -11.34 14.77
C GLU A 251 0.61 -10.34 14.49
N GLY A 252 0.94 -10.10 13.21
CA GLY A 252 1.90 -9.06 12.82
C GLY A 252 1.47 -7.64 13.22
N LEU A 253 0.19 -7.31 13.04
CA LEU A 253 -0.36 -6.02 13.46
C LEU A 253 -0.40 -5.85 14.98
N VAL A 254 -0.78 -6.90 15.72
CA VAL A 254 -0.73 -6.90 17.19
C VAL A 254 0.70 -6.66 17.67
N TYR A 255 1.69 -7.30 17.05
CA TYR A 255 3.09 -7.06 17.37
C TYR A 255 3.48 -5.58 17.15
N LEU A 256 3.19 -5.01 15.97
CA LEU A 256 3.48 -3.60 15.68
C LEU A 256 2.80 -2.65 16.68
N HIS A 257 1.54 -2.91 17.01
CA HIS A 257 0.78 -2.09 17.95
C HIS A 257 1.31 -2.22 19.38
N SER A 258 1.89 -3.37 19.76
CA SER A 258 2.56 -3.52 21.07
C SER A 258 3.79 -2.61 21.23
N LEU A 259 4.38 -2.20 20.10
CA LEU A 259 5.50 -1.25 20.03
C LEU A 259 5.03 0.20 19.78
N ASN A 260 3.71 0.47 19.82
CA ASN A 260 3.10 1.75 19.46
C ASN A 260 3.40 2.22 18.01
N ILE A 261 3.58 1.27 17.08
CA ILE A 261 3.86 1.56 15.67
C ILE A 261 2.60 1.31 14.84
N ILE A 262 2.27 2.27 13.97
CA ILE A 262 1.14 2.17 13.03
C ILE A 262 1.70 1.85 11.64
N HIS A 263 1.25 0.76 11.01
CA HIS A 263 1.75 0.33 9.69
C HIS A 263 1.50 1.37 8.57
N ARG A 264 0.36 2.07 8.61
CA ARG A 264 -0.10 3.13 7.67
C ARG A 264 -0.34 2.72 6.21
N ASP A 265 0.23 1.62 5.73
CA ASP A 265 0.08 1.21 4.32
C ASP A 265 -0.28 -0.28 4.14
N LEU A 266 -1.18 -0.81 4.98
CA LEU A 266 -1.66 -2.19 4.86
C LEU A 266 -2.63 -2.30 3.66
N LYS A 267 -2.35 -3.19 2.71
CA LYS A 267 -3.06 -3.33 1.42
C LYS A 267 -3.27 -4.78 1.02
#